data_AF-A0A7S4RXT4-F1
#
_entry.id   AF-A0A7S4RXT4-F1
#
_cell.length_a   1.000
_cell.length_b   1.000
_cell.length_c   1.000
_cell.angle_alpha   90.00
_cell.angle_beta   90.00
_cell.angle_gamma   90.00
#
_symmetry.space_group_name_H-M   'P 1'
#
loop_
_entity.id
_entity.type
_entity.pdbx_description
1 polymer ?
#
loop_
_entity_poly.entity_id
_entity_poly.type
_entity_poly.pdbx_seq_one_letter_code
_entity_poly.pdbx_strand_id
1 'polypeptide(L)'
;DVNRAIMALLSIDKESRTEGLASICYRRTLGNPFFLLEFVKLLEEEGLLHFHLGLFRWEWNEEDIGSRTESTENVVDLLQQKMVKLSAEVQGFLQCAACLGASFDVETIEIVWQHKKMTYVDSSEAETGTEELLMTLVEENYLEN
;
A
#
# COMPACT_ATOMS: atom_id res chain seq x y z
N ASP A 1 -6.19 8.60 9.79
CA ASP A 1 -7.49 7.97 10.05
C ASP A 1 -8.26 7.89 8.74
N VAL A 2 -8.70 6.69 8.36
CA VAL A 2 -9.36 6.43 7.07
C VAL A 2 -10.70 7.16 6.98
N ASN A 3 -11.47 7.23 8.07
CA ASN A 3 -12.77 7.87 8.04
C ASN A 3 -12.65 9.37 7.74
N ARG A 4 -11.71 10.06 8.42
CA ARG A 4 -11.38 11.46 8.13
C ARG A 4 -10.90 11.69 6.69
N ALA A 5 -10.12 10.76 6.14
CA ALA A 5 -9.67 10.86 4.75
C ALA A 5 -10.84 10.73 3.76
N ILE A 6 -11.74 9.76 3.97
CA ILE A 6 -12.97 9.61 3.17
C ILE A 6 -13.87 10.83 3.29
N MET A 7 -14.07 11.36 4.50
CA MET A 7 -14.83 12.59 4.73
C MET A 7 -14.27 13.77 3.93
N ALA A 8 -12.94 13.95 3.93
CA ALA A 8 -12.28 15.00 3.17
C ALA A 8 -12.43 14.79 1.65
N LEU A 9 -12.19 13.57 1.16
CA LEU A 9 -12.28 13.24 -0.27
C LEU A 9 -13.70 13.46 -0.82
N LEU A 10 -14.72 13.08 -0.05
CA LEU A 10 -16.11 13.16 -0.47
C LEU A 10 -16.79 14.46 -0.04
N SER A 11 -16.07 15.36 0.66
CA SER A 11 -16.63 16.60 1.23
C SER A 11 -17.86 16.33 2.10
N ILE A 12 -17.75 15.42 3.07
CA ILE A 12 -18.82 15.02 3.99
C ILE A 12 -18.41 15.34 5.43
N ASP A 13 -19.19 16.18 6.12
CA ASP A 13 -18.87 16.61 7.50
C ASP A 13 -19.41 15.67 8.59
N LYS A 14 -20.31 14.74 8.25
CA LYS A 14 -20.94 13.83 9.21
C LYS A 14 -20.22 12.47 9.26
N GLU A 15 -19.44 12.25 10.31
CA GLU A 15 -18.61 11.04 10.51
C GLU A 15 -19.41 9.72 10.41
N SER A 16 -20.54 9.63 11.11
CA SER A 16 -21.43 8.45 11.09
C SER A 16 -22.00 8.10 9.72
N ARG A 17 -21.93 9.02 8.75
CA ARG A 17 -22.36 8.74 7.37
C ARG A 17 -21.31 7.92 6.63
N THR A 18 -20.03 8.17 6.89
CA THR A 18 -18.92 7.54 6.15
C THR A 18 -18.32 6.35 6.87
N GLU A 19 -18.71 6.07 8.12
CA GLU A 19 -18.17 4.97 8.93
C GLU A 19 -18.18 3.60 8.23
N GLY A 20 -19.30 3.21 7.61
CA GLY A 20 -19.41 1.91 6.94
C GLY A 20 -18.51 1.83 5.70
N LEU A 21 -18.53 2.85 4.84
CA LEU A 21 -17.60 2.97 3.71
C LEU A 21 -16.13 2.97 4.16
N ALA A 22 -15.80 3.75 5.19
CA ALA A 22 -14.46 3.82 5.75
C ALA A 22 -13.99 2.48 6.30
N SER A 23 -14.90 1.68 6.88
CA SER A 23 -14.62 0.33 7.35
C SER A 23 -14.26 -0.62 6.19
N ILE A 24 -14.99 -0.56 5.08
CA ILE A 24 -14.65 -1.31 3.85
C ILE A 24 -13.29 -0.87 3.31
N CYS A 25 -13.10 0.43 3.14
CA CYS A 25 -11.86 1.00 2.63
C CYS A 25 -10.67 0.62 3.53
N TYR A 26 -10.81 0.69 4.85
CA TYR A 26 -9.77 0.27 5.79
C TYR A 26 -9.43 -1.21 5.62
N ARG A 27 -10.42 -2.10 5.52
CA ARG A 27 -10.15 -3.54 5.31
C ARG A 27 -9.41 -3.82 4.01
N ARG A 28 -9.71 -3.08 2.94
CA ARG A 28 -9.07 -3.25 1.62
C ARG A 28 -7.67 -2.67 1.54
N THR A 29 -7.41 -1.60 2.30
CA THR A 29 -6.21 -0.76 2.15
C THR A 29 -5.28 -0.80 3.36
N LEU A 30 -5.72 -1.44 4.45
CA LEU A 30 -5.11 -1.43 5.79
C LEU A 30 -4.76 -0.03 6.29
N GLY A 31 -5.53 0.97 5.85
CA GLY A 31 -5.32 2.36 6.21
C GLY A 31 -4.15 3.05 5.49
N ASN A 32 -3.58 2.43 4.47
CA ASN A 32 -2.56 3.06 3.64
C ASN A 32 -3.20 4.16 2.75
N PRO A 33 -2.78 5.44 2.87
CA PRO A 33 -3.38 6.55 2.13
C PRO A 33 -3.27 6.43 0.60
N PHE A 34 -2.18 5.85 0.08
CA PHE A 34 -2.02 5.65 -1.36
C PHE A 34 -3.06 4.66 -1.89
N PHE A 35 -3.15 3.48 -1.27
CA PHE A 35 -4.14 2.47 -1.67
C PHE A 35 -5.57 2.91 -1.39
N LEU A 36 -5.79 3.77 -0.39
CA LEU A 36 -7.09 4.39 -0.16
C LEU A 36 -7.55 5.22 -1.36
N LEU A 37 -6.68 6.06 -1.91
CA LEU A 37 -7.00 6.86 -3.09
C LEU A 37 -7.29 5.98 -4.31
N GLU A 38 -6.45 4.97 -4.55
CA GLU A 38 -6.64 4.05 -5.68
C GLU A 38 -7.92 3.22 -5.54
N PHE A 39 -8.23 2.75 -4.33
CA PHE A 39 -9.48 2.02 -4.09
C PHE A 39 -10.71 2.91 -4.26
N VAL A 40 -10.68 4.17 -3.80
CA VAL A 40 -11.79 5.12 -4.00
C VAL A 40 -12.01 5.42 -5.48
N LYS A 41 -10.95 5.59 -6.27
CA LYS A 41 -11.05 5.76 -7.73
C LYS A 41 -11.67 4.52 -8.40
N LEU A 42 -11.24 3.32 -8.01
CA LEU A 42 -11.83 2.08 -8.51
C LEU A 42 -13.34 2.03 -8.23
N LEU A 43 -13.79 2.42 -7.03
CA LEU A 43 -15.22 2.46 -6.70
C LEU A 43 -15.99 3.43 -7.60
N GLU A 44 -15.40 4.58 -7.94
CA GLU A 44 -15.99 5.55 -8.85
C GLU A 44 -16.07 5.01 -10.29
N GLU A 45 -14.98 4.45 -10.79
CA GLU A 45 -14.89 3.85 -12.13
C GLU A 45 -15.89 2.70 -12.32
N GLU A 46 -16.10 1.89 -11.28
CA GLU A 46 -17.06 0.79 -11.26
C GLU A 46 -18.52 1.22 -11.00
N GLY A 47 -18.77 2.52 -10.81
CA GLY A 47 -20.08 3.09 -10.51
C GLY A 47 -20.62 2.75 -9.11
N LEU A 48 -19.79 2.13 -8.27
CA LEU A 48 -20.11 1.74 -6.90
C LEU A 48 -20.14 2.93 -5.93
N LEU A 49 -19.44 3.99 -6.29
CA LEU A 49 -19.45 5.29 -5.64
C LEU A 49 -19.69 6.35 -6.71
N HIS A 50 -20.73 7.17 -6.57
CA HIS A 50 -21.03 8.17 -7.60
C HIS A 50 -21.63 9.44 -7.00
N PHE A 51 -21.40 10.57 -7.67
CA PHE A 51 -21.96 11.85 -7.24
C PHE A 51 -23.34 12.08 -7.85
N HIS A 52 -24.39 12.06 -7.02
CA HIS A 52 -25.76 12.31 -7.45
C HIS A 52 -26.02 13.82 -7.59
N LEU A 53 -25.94 14.34 -8.83
CA LEU A 53 -26.09 15.77 -9.13
C LEU A 53 -27.41 16.38 -8.60
N GLY A 54 -28.53 15.66 -8.72
CA GLY A 54 -29.84 16.19 -8.28
C GLY A 54 -29.98 16.36 -6.76
N LEU A 55 -29.13 15.70 -5.97
CA LEU A 55 -29.13 15.72 -4.52
C LEU A 55 -27.86 16.36 -3.96
N PHE A 56 -26.93 16.76 -4.83
CA PHE A 56 -25.60 17.30 -4.52
C PHE A 56 -24.86 16.48 -3.45
N ARG A 57 -24.88 15.16 -3.59
CA ARG A 57 -24.24 14.26 -2.62
C ARG A 57 -23.68 13.02 -3.29
N TRP A 58 -22.60 12.49 -2.70
CA TRP A 58 -22.12 11.15 -2.99
C TRP A 58 -23.11 10.08 -2.53
N GLU A 59 -23.29 9.05 -3.33
CA GLU A 59 -24.10 7.88 -3.01
C GLU A 59 -23.30 6.60 -3.26
N TRP A 60 -23.55 5.60 -2.43
CA TRP A 60 -22.95 4.28 -2.49
C TRP A 60 -23.86 3.28 -1.77
N ASN A 61 -23.66 2.00 -2.06
CA ASN A 61 -24.26 0.89 -1.33
C ASN A 61 -23.16 -0.02 -0.80
N GLU A 62 -23.07 -0.16 0.52
CA GLU A 62 -22.03 -0.94 1.18
C GLU A 62 -22.10 -2.44 0.86
N GLU A 63 -23.30 -2.98 0.63
CA GLU A 63 -23.50 -4.37 0.25
C GLU A 63 -23.07 -4.63 -1.19
N ASP A 64 -23.37 -3.69 -2.10
CA ASP A 64 -22.92 -3.75 -3.50
C ASP A 64 -21.40 -3.60 -3.59
N ILE A 65 -20.82 -2.67 -2.82
CA ILE A 65 -19.36 -2.53 -2.74
C ILE A 65 -18.74 -3.82 -2.20
N GLY A 66 -19.28 -4.36 -1.09
CA GLY A 66 -18.77 -5.58 -0.47
C GLY A 66 -18.75 -6.76 -1.44
N SER A 67 -19.86 -7.00 -2.14
CA SER A 67 -20.01 -8.11 -3.08
C SER A 67 -19.22 -7.93 -4.37
N ARG A 68 -19.22 -6.73 -4.98
CA ARG A 68 -18.52 -6.49 -6.25
C ARG A 68 -17.02 -6.36 -6.08
N THR A 69 -16.55 -5.92 -4.91
CA THR A 69 -15.12 -5.85 -4.60
C THR A 69 -14.62 -7.09 -3.89
N GLU A 70 -15.46 -8.10 -3.62
CA GLU A 70 -15.08 -9.29 -2.83
C GLU A 70 -13.79 -9.94 -3.36
N SER A 71 -13.73 -10.13 -4.69
CA SER A 71 -12.58 -10.66 -5.41
C SER A 71 -11.46 -9.65 -5.70
N THR A 72 -11.66 -8.35 -5.40
CA THR A 72 -10.60 -7.35 -5.52
C THR A 72 -9.53 -7.65 -4.48
N GLU A 73 -8.33 -7.98 -4.95
CA GLU A 73 -7.17 -8.24 -4.11
C GLU A 73 -6.97 -7.11 -3.09
N ASN A 74 -6.83 -7.48 -1.82
CA ASN A 74 -6.56 -6.50 -0.77
C ASN A 74 -5.10 -6.01 -0.91
N VAL A 75 -4.75 -4.95 -0.18
CA VAL A 75 -3.38 -4.42 -0.21
C VAL A 75 -2.31 -5.46 0.12
N VAL A 76 -2.59 -6.45 0.96
CA VAL A 76 -1.65 -7.52 1.31
C VAL A 76 -1.41 -8.43 0.11
N ASP A 77 -2.48 -8.84 -0.58
CA ASP A 77 -2.40 -9.68 -1.77
C ASP A 77 -1.66 -8.94 -2.90
N LEU A 78 -1.98 -7.65 -3.11
CA LEU A 78 -1.31 -6.81 -4.10
C LEU A 78 0.18 -6.63 -3.78
N LEU A 79 0.52 -6.32 -2.53
CA LEU A 79 1.92 -6.21 -2.09
C LEU A 79 2.65 -7.54 -2.20
N GLN A 80 1.99 -8.66 -1.90
CA GLN A 80 2.54 -10.00 -2.06
C GLN A 80 2.83 -10.30 -3.53
N GLN A 81 1.89 -10.01 -4.44
CA GLN A 81 2.10 -10.20 -5.88
C GLN A 81 3.23 -9.34 -6.43
N LYS A 82 3.34 -8.09 -5.99
CA LYS A 82 4.47 -7.22 -6.35
C LYS A 82 5.79 -7.75 -5.76
N MET A 83 5.79 -8.19 -4.49
CA MET A 83 6.99 -8.69 -3.82
C MET A 83 7.53 -9.94 -4.50
N VAL A 84 6.66 -10.87 -4.92
CA VAL A 84 7.08 -12.10 -5.62
C VAL A 84 7.77 -11.81 -6.96
N LYS A 85 7.54 -10.64 -7.56
CA LYS A 85 8.23 -10.21 -8.80
C LYS A 85 9.64 -9.66 -8.55
N LEU A 86 9.96 -9.26 -7.31
CA LEU A 86 11.28 -8.78 -6.94
C LEU A 86 12.26 -9.96 -6.87
N SER A 87 13.54 -9.70 -7.17
CA SER A 87 14.59 -10.71 -6.98
C SER A 87 14.71 -11.10 -5.50
N ALA A 88 15.22 -12.30 -5.23
CA ALA A 88 15.41 -12.77 -3.85
C ALA A 88 16.30 -11.81 -3.03
N GLU A 89 17.28 -11.17 -3.68
CA GLU A 89 18.14 -10.17 -3.05
C GLU A 89 17.36 -8.91 -2.64
N VAL A 90 16.54 -8.35 -3.54
CA VAL A 90 15.72 -7.17 -3.27
C VAL A 90 14.65 -7.47 -2.21
N GLN A 91 14.01 -8.65 -2.24
CA GLN A 91 13.10 -9.08 -1.18
C GLN A 91 13.81 -9.18 0.18
N GLY A 92 15.02 -9.75 0.19
CA GLY A 92 15.83 -9.88 1.40
C GLY A 92 16.25 -8.53 1.99
N PHE A 93 16.55 -7.56 1.12
CA PHE A 93 16.87 -6.19 1.48
C PHE A 93 15.66 -5.42 2.01
N LEU A 94 14.50 -5.53 1.33
CA LEU A 94 13.24 -4.94 1.78
C LEU A 94 12.81 -5.45 3.16
N GLN A 95 13.04 -6.73 3.46
CA GLN A 95 12.81 -7.26 4.80
C GLN A 95 13.70 -6.60 5.86
N CYS A 96 14.97 -6.33 5.54
CA CYS A 96 15.86 -5.59 6.44
C CYS A 96 15.36 -4.16 6.66
N ALA A 97 15.02 -3.46 5.59
CA ALA A 97 14.44 -2.11 5.65
C ALA A 97 13.18 -2.09 6.54
N ALA A 98 12.27 -3.04 6.34
CA ALA A 98 11.04 -3.15 7.11
C ALA A 98 11.29 -3.39 8.62
N CYS A 99 12.37 -4.07 8.99
CA CYS A 99 12.76 -4.25 10.39
C CYS A 99 13.34 -2.98 11.04
N LEU A 100 13.86 -2.04 10.26
CA LEU A 100 14.40 -0.77 10.75
C LEU A 100 13.29 0.26 11.06
N GLY A 101 12.11 0.10 10.46
CA GLY A 101 10.95 0.94 10.67
C GLY A 101 10.59 1.81 9.46
N ALA A 102 9.67 2.77 9.66
CA ALA A 102 9.13 3.60 8.57
C ALA A 102 10.15 4.57 7.95
N SER A 103 11.27 4.82 8.63
CA SER A 103 12.35 5.68 8.18
C SER A 103 13.66 5.15 8.76
N PHE A 104 14.72 5.13 7.96
CA PHE A 104 16.06 4.72 8.34
C PHE A 104 17.08 5.51 7.54
N ASP A 105 18.30 5.64 8.05
CA ASP A 105 19.41 6.20 7.30
C ASP A 105 20.13 5.12 6.47
N VAL A 106 20.76 5.55 5.38
CA VAL A 106 21.45 4.65 4.43
C VAL A 106 22.60 3.90 5.11
N GLU A 107 23.31 4.55 6.04
CA GLU A 107 24.44 3.94 6.76
C GLU A 107 23.97 2.77 7.64
N THR A 108 22.83 2.92 8.34
CA THR A 108 22.24 1.87 9.17
C THR A 108 21.81 0.66 8.34
N ILE A 109 21.10 0.86 7.23
CA ILE A 109 20.65 -0.28 6.41
C ILE A 109 21.83 -0.98 5.73
N GLU A 110 22.86 -0.23 5.33
CA GLU A 110 24.09 -0.79 4.77
C GLU A 110 24.79 -1.72 5.78
N ILE A 111 24.98 -1.28 7.02
CA ILE A 111 25.58 -2.11 8.08
C ILE A 111 24.77 -3.39 8.32
N VAL A 112 23.44 -3.28 8.43
CA VAL A 112 22.56 -4.42 8.70
C VAL A 112 22.55 -5.39 7.52
N TRP A 113 22.53 -4.87 6.29
CA TRP A 113 22.52 -5.68 5.08
C TRP A 113 23.82 -6.45 4.90
N GLN A 114 24.96 -5.79 5.09
CA GLN A 114 26.27 -6.44 5.04
C GLN A 114 26.39 -7.54 6.10
N HIS A 115 25.90 -7.30 7.32
CA HIS A 115 25.90 -8.32 8.37
C HIS A 115 25.01 -9.53 8.03
N LYS A 116 23.84 -9.29 7.44
CA LYS A 116 22.92 -10.36 6.98
C LYS A 116 23.58 -11.20 5.87
N LYS A 117 24.24 -10.56 4.89
CA LYS A 117 25.01 -11.26 3.85
C LYS A 117 26.12 -12.14 4.44
N MET A 118 26.86 -11.62 5.43
CA MET A 118 27.94 -12.34 6.11
C MET A 118 27.50 -13.63 6.82
N THR A 119 26.22 -13.74 7.17
CA THR A 119 25.66 -14.89 7.91
C THR A 119 25.18 -16.02 6.99
N TYR A 120 25.05 -15.77 5.68
CA TYR A 120 24.72 -16.75 4.65
C TYR A 120 25.96 -17.03 3.79
N VAL A 121 26.74 -18.05 4.16
CA VAL A 121 27.83 -18.55 3.31
C VAL A 121 27.23 -19.38 2.17
N ASP A 122 27.37 -18.86 0.94
CA ASP A 122 27.63 -19.54 -0.34
C ASP A 122 26.78 -18.98 -1.50
N SER A 123 27.39 -18.18 -2.39
CA SER A 123 27.35 -18.35 -3.85
C SER A 123 27.86 -17.09 -4.58
N SER A 124 28.59 -17.34 -5.66
CA SER A 124 29.33 -16.39 -6.48
C SER A 124 28.46 -15.55 -7.43
N GLU A 125 27.42 -14.90 -6.94
CA GLU A 125 26.62 -13.96 -7.75
C GLU A 125 27.16 -12.53 -7.62
N ALA A 126 27.03 -11.74 -8.69
CA ALA A 126 27.43 -10.34 -8.69
C ALA A 126 26.65 -9.61 -7.60
N GLU A 127 27.36 -9.06 -6.61
CA GLU A 127 26.72 -8.37 -5.49
C GLU A 127 26.10 -7.06 -5.98
N THR A 128 24.77 -6.98 -5.92
CA THR A 128 24.05 -5.73 -6.12
C THR A 128 24.40 -4.77 -4.98
N GLY A 129 24.84 -3.56 -5.32
CA GLY A 129 25.19 -2.54 -4.34
C GLY A 129 23.97 -2.07 -3.55
N THR A 130 24.18 -1.63 -2.29
CA THR A 130 23.11 -1.09 -1.43
C THR A 130 22.33 0.03 -2.13
N GLU A 131 23.03 0.89 -2.88
CA GLU A 131 22.45 1.99 -3.64
C GLU A 131 21.50 1.50 -4.76
N GLU A 132 21.88 0.47 -5.50
CA GLU A 132 21.05 -0.10 -6.57
C GLU A 132 19.80 -0.79 -6.01
N LEU A 133 19.92 -1.47 -4.87
CA LEU A 133 18.78 -2.06 -4.16
C LEU A 133 17.81 -0.98 -3.64
N LEU A 134 18.32 0.14 -3.11
CA LEU A 134 17.50 1.28 -2.68
C LEU A 134 16.79 1.91 -3.88
N MET A 135 17.50 2.17 -4.97
CA MET A 135 16.91 2.73 -6.20
C MET A 135 15.79 1.84 -6.74
N THR A 136 16.00 0.52 -6.76
CA THR A 136 14.97 -0.45 -7.17
C THR A 136 13.72 -0.35 -6.29
N LEU A 137 13.88 -0.25 -4.97
CA LEU A 137 12.75 -0.13 -4.05
C LEU A 137 12.02 1.21 -4.15
N VAL A 138 12.72 2.29 -4.48
CA VAL A 138 12.11 3.59 -4.77
C VAL A 138 11.33 3.55 -6.08
N GLU A 139 11.91 2.99 -7.16
CA GLU A 139 11.24 2.83 -8.47
C GLU A 139 9.97 1.98 -8.36
N GLU A 140 10.02 0.92 -7.55
CA GLU A 140 8.89 0.02 -7.30
C GLU A 140 7.87 0.57 -6.27
N ASN A 141 8.09 1.79 -5.76
CA ASN A 141 7.25 2.46 -4.75
C ASN A 141 7.12 1.71 -3.41
N TYR A 142 8.18 1.03 -2.98
CA TYR A 142 8.28 0.45 -1.63
C TYR A 142 8.92 1.41 -0.62
N LEU A 143 9.75 2.34 -1.09
CA LEU A 143 10.39 3.39 -0.27
C LEU A 143 10.16 4.76 -0.90
N GLU A 144 10.10 5.79 -0.05
CA GLU A 144 10.15 7.19 -0.47
C GLU A 144 11.60 7.70 -0.32
N ASN A 145 11.97 8.70 -1.12
CA ASN A 145 13.27 9.38 -1.05
C ASN A 145 13.40 10.29 0.18
#